data_AF-A0A7V9EZM7-F1
#
_entry.id   AF-A0A7V9EZM7-F1
#
_cell.length_a   1.000
_cell.length_b   1.000
_cell.length_c   1.000
_cell.angle_alpha   90.00
_cell.angle_beta   90.00
_cell.angle_gamma   90.00
#
_symmetry.space_group_name_H-M   'P 1'
#
loop_
_entity.id
_entity.type
_entity.pdbx_description
1 polymer ?
#
loop_
_entity_poly.entity_id
_entity_poly.type
_entity_poly.pdbx_seq_one_letter_code
_entity_poly.pdbx_strand_id
1 'polypeptide(L)'
;MIRLAVRAPAEAAELVLAALLELAPSGVEQVDGDGVVELAVYGAPGELPELDVGEAHVGGVRVSVSATEVPEDWEERWKRFHVPVLIGGRLYLRPPWEEATVRPGVLDLPIDPGRAFGTGAHPTTRLSLELLL
;
A
#
# COMPACT_ATOMS: atom_id res chain seq x y z
N MET A 1 0.95 -9.42 12.50
CA MET A 1 2.11 -8.59 12.12
C MET A 1 2.07 -7.31 12.94
N ILE A 2 3.21 -6.78 13.34
CA ILE A 2 3.31 -5.54 14.13
C ILE A 2 3.90 -4.45 13.22
N ARG A 3 3.36 -3.23 13.33
CA ARG A 3 3.92 -2.01 12.78
C ARG A 3 4.57 -1.22 13.91
N LEU A 4 5.88 -1.01 13.82
CA LEU A 4 6.64 -0.19 14.75
C LEU A 4 6.97 1.13 14.06
N ALA A 5 6.34 2.21 14.51
CA ALA A 5 6.49 3.55 13.93
C ALA A 5 7.42 4.41 14.78
N VAL A 6 8.43 4.99 14.13
CA VAL A 6 9.44 5.87 14.70
C VAL A 6 9.24 7.26 14.11
N ARG A 7 8.87 8.22 14.94
CA ARG A 7 8.67 9.62 14.54
C ARG A 7 9.90 10.43 14.90
N ALA A 8 10.49 11.06 13.88
CA ALA A 8 11.69 11.87 13.99
C ALA A 8 11.47 13.28 13.42
N PRO A 9 12.21 14.30 13.88
CA PRO A 9 12.26 15.60 13.21
C PRO A 9 12.67 15.44 11.74
N ALA A 10 12.05 16.20 10.85
CA ALA A 10 12.27 16.04 9.40
C ALA A 10 13.73 16.25 8.99
N GLU A 11 14.43 17.19 9.64
CA GLU A 11 15.86 17.45 9.42
C GLU A 11 16.78 16.28 9.80
N ALA A 12 16.29 15.36 10.63
CA ALA A 12 17.02 14.20 11.13
C ALA A 12 16.53 12.87 10.54
N ALA A 13 15.51 12.91 9.67
CA ALA A 13 14.84 11.72 9.14
C ALA A 13 15.81 10.77 8.42
N GLU A 14 16.72 11.30 7.59
CA GLU A 14 17.74 10.51 6.87
C GLU A 14 18.67 9.74 7.83
N LEU A 15 19.08 10.35 8.94
CA LEU A 15 19.96 9.71 9.91
C LEU A 15 19.23 8.59 10.66
N VAL A 16 17.97 8.83 11.03
CA VAL A 16 17.13 7.82 11.67
C VAL A 16 16.83 6.67 10.71
N LEU A 17 16.51 6.97 9.44
CA LEU A 17 16.28 5.98 8.40
C LEU A 17 17.50 5.08 8.20
N ALA A 18 18.70 5.66 8.10
CA ALA A 18 19.94 4.89 7.97
C ALA A 18 20.13 3.91 9.14
N ALA A 19 19.93 4.37 10.38
CA ALA A 19 20.02 3.52 11.57
C ALA A 19 18.92 2.43 11.60
N LEU A 20 17.70 2.74 11.16
CA LEU A 20 16.62 1.76 11.08
C LEU A 20 16.89 0.68 10.03
N LEU A 21 17.47 1.03 8.89
CA LEU A 21 17.79 0.07 7.82
C LEU A 21 18.86 -0.96 8.24
N GLU A 22 19.76 -0.60 9.16
CA GLU A 22 20.70 -1.56 9.77
C GLU A 22 19.98 -2.59 10.65
N LEU A 23 18.89 -2.17 11.33
CA LEU A 23 18.13 -3.02 12.24
C LEU A 23 16.99 -3.79 11.55
N ALA A 24 16.43 -3.24 10.48
CA ALA A 24 15.29 -3.76 9.73
C ALA A 24 15.58 -3.76 8.21
N PRO A 25 16.38 -4.71 7.71
CA PRO A 25 16.79 -4.75 6.31
C PRO A 25 15.65 -5.09 5.33
N SER A 26 14.48 -5.50 5.83
CA SER A 26 13.27 -5.76 5.04
C SER A 26 12.64 -4.48 4.45
N GLY A 27 13.03 -3.31 4.95
CA GLY A 27 12.60 -2.02 4.45
C GLY A 27 11.84 -1.20 5.48
N VAL A 28 11.71 0.10 5.18
CA VAL A 28 11.07 1.11 6.03
C VAL A 28 10.03 1.83 5.17
N GLU A 29 8.80 1.94 5.67
CA GLU A 29 7.78 2.85 5.13
C GLU A 29 8.06 4.26 5.66
N GLN A 30 8.09 5.24 4.77
CA GLN A 30 8.24 6.64 5.14
C GLN A 30 6.96 7.41 4.83
N VAL A 31 6.49 8.18 5.82
CA VAL A 31 5.39 9.13 5.67
C VAL A 31 5.90 10.51 6.07
N ASP A 32 5.99 11.40 5.09
CA ASP A 32 6.40 12.78 5.29
C ASP A 32 5.26 13.62 5.87
N GLY A 33 5.52 14.28 6.99
CA GLY A 33 4.62 15.23 7.64
C GLY A 33 5.24 16.63 7.76
N ASP A 34 4.50 17.54 8.39
CA ASP A 34 4.98 18.90 8.65
C ASP A 34 5.96 18.91 9.82
N GLY A 35 7.25 19.07 9.53
CA GLY A 35 8.35 19.11 10.51
C GLY A 35 8.69 17.77 11.18
N VAL A 36 7.94 16.71 10.91
CA VAL A 36 8.15 15.36 11.46
C VAL A 36 7.95 14.33 10.36
N VAL A 37 8.85 13.35 10.29
CA VAL A 37 8.73 12.18 9.41
C VAL A 37 8.46 10.96 10.26
N GLU A 38 7.52 10.12 9.82
CA GLU A 38 7.25 8.82 10.41
C GLU A 38 7.91 7.72 9.57
N LEU A 39 8.73 6.90 10.23
CA LEU A 39 9.47 5.79 9.66
C LEU A 39 8.97 4.51 10.32
N ALA A 40 8.30 3.65 9.56
CA ALA A 40 7.68 2.45 10.09
C ALA A 40 8.32 1.17 9.55
N VAL A 41 8.56 0.22 10.44
CA VAL A 41 9.04 -1.12 10.12
C VAL A 41 7.96 -2.15 10.47
N TYR A 42 7.92 -3.22 9.70
CA TYR A 42 6.89 -4.25 9.78
C TYR A 42 7.52 -5.61 9.99
N GLY A 43 6.97 -6.41 10.91
CA GLY A 43 7.50 -7.74 11.22
C GLY A 43 6.61 -8.55 12.14
N ALA A 44 6.89 -9.84 12.26
CA ALA A 44 6.30 -10.66 13.31
C ALA A 44 6.92 -10.32 14.69
N PRO A 45 6.27 -10.68 15.81
CA PRO A 45 6.90 -10.57 17.13
C PRO A 45 8.26 -11.30 17.14
N GLY A 46 9.33 -10.59 17.53
CA GLY A 46 10.71 -11.10 17.53
C GLY A 46 11.50 -10.87 16.24
N GLU A 47 10.88 -10.39 15.16
CA GLU A 47 11.57 -9.98 13.92
C GLU A 47 11.81 -8.46 13.86
N LEU A 48 11.15 -7.71 14.76
CA LEU A 48 11.29 -6.26 14.85
C LEU A 48 12.49 -5.85 15.70
N PRO A 49 13.09 -4.68 15.42
CA PRO A 49 14.12 -4.10 16.28
C PRO A 49 13.63 -3.95 17.73
N GLU A 50 14.50 -4.24 18.69
CA GLU A 50 14.25 -3.97 20.11
C GLU A 50 14.34 -2.46 20.37
N LEU A 51 13.21 -1.77 20.26
CA LEU A 51 13.07 -0.36 20.61
C LEU A 51 11.99 -0.19 21.68
N ASP A 52 12.30 0.59 22.71
CA ASP A 52 11.34 0.93 23.76
C ASP A 52 10.20 1.79 23.17
N VAL A 53 8.96 1.40 23.45
CA VAL A 53 7.79 2.22 23.12
C VAL A 53 7.78 3.46 24.00
N GLY A 54 7.53 4.63 23.39
CA GLY A 54 7.65 5.93 24.04
C GLY A 54 8.81 6.74 23.47
N GLU A 55 9.63 7.32 24.32
CA GLU A 55 10.79 8.12 23.90
C GLU A 55 12.03 7.24 23.80
N ALA A 56 12.71 7.25 22.66
CA ALA A 56 13.91 6.46 22.42
C ALA A 56 14.98 7.29 21.68
N HIS A 57 16.16 6.70 21.49
CA HIS A 57 17.20 7.24 20.63
C HIS A 57 17.51 6.27 19.50
N VAL A 58 17.46 6.75 18.27
CA VAL A 58 17.80 5.99 17.07
C VAL A 58 18.78 6.80 16.25
N GLY A 59 19.95 6.23 15.93
CA GLY A 59 21.02 6.97 15.24
C GLY A 59 21.51 8.22 16.01
N GLY A 60 21.37 8.23 17.34
CA GLY A 60 21.70 9.39 18.19
C GLY A 60 20.65 10.50 18.20
N VAL A 61 19.53 10.32 17.51
CA VAL A 61 18.41 11.27 17.44
C VAL A 61 17.33 10.84 18.42
N ARG A 62 16.78 11.81 19.16
CA ARG A 62 15.61 11.58 20.01
C ARG A 62 14.37 11.40 19.15
N VAL A 63 13.68 10.29 19.33
CA VAL A 63 12.50 9.90 18.54
C VAL A 63 11.36 9.43 19.44
N SER A 64 10.15 9.47 18.91
CA SER A 64 8.98 8.84 19.53
C SER A 64 8.66 7.52 18.82
N VAL A 65 8.55 6.43 19.57
CA VAL A 65 8.31 5.08 19.07
C VAL A 65 6.94 4.60 19.52
N SER A 66 6.17 4.04 18.60
CA SER A 66 4.88 3.41 18.89
C SER A 66 4.74 2.07 18.16
N ALA A 67 4.04 1.13 18.77
CA ALA A 67 3.77 -0.18 18.18
C ALA A 67 2.26 -0.40 18.06
N THR A 68 1.83 -0.88 16.91
CA THR A 68 0.42 -1.19 16.61
C THR A 68 0.31 -2.53 15.89
N GLU A 69 -0.73 -3.30 16.18
CA GLU A 69 -1.04 -4.51 15.41
C GLU A 69 -1.54 -4.13 14.02
N VAL A 70 -0.98 -4.78 12.99
CA VAL A 70 -1.46 -4.66 11.62
C VAL A 70 -2.69 -5.56 11.46
N PRO A 71 -3.81 -5.03 10.94
CA PRO A 71 -5.00 -5.84 10.69
C PRO A 71 -4.73 -7.03 9.76
N GLU A 72 -5.31 -8.19 10.07
CA GLU A 72 -5.10 -9.43 9.30
C GLU A 72 -5.51 -9.30 7.81
N ASP A 73 -6.43 -8.39 7.49
CA ASP A 73 -6.91 -8.18 6.12
C ASP A 73 -6.06 -7.18 5.31
N TRP A 74 -5.00 -6.60 5.88
CA TRP A 74 -4.18 -5.54 5.26
C TRP A 74 -3.71 -5.89 3.85
N GLU A 75 -3.14 -7.09 3.66
CA GLU A 75 -2.58 -7.55 2.40
C GLU A 75 -3.61 -7.65 1.26
N GLU A 76 -4.89 -7.78 1.63
CA GLU A 76 -6.00 -7.97 0.71
C GLU A 76 -6.80 -6.67 0.47
N ARG A 77 -6.59 -5.62 1.27
CA ARG A 77 -7.35 -4.37 1.19
C ARG A 77 -7.25 -3.69 -0.17
N TRP A 78 -6.10 -3.80 -0.85
CA TRP A 78 -5.92 -3.17 -2.16
C TRP A 78 -6.91 -3.70 -3.20
N LYS A 79 -7.32 -4.97 -3.09
CA LYS A 79 -8.30 -5.59 -4.01
C LYS A 79 -9.64 -4.88 -4.00
N ARG A 80 -10.02 -4.27 -2.87
CA ARG A 80 -11.29 -3.53 -2.70
C ARG A 80 -11.35 -2.26 -3.56
N PHE A 81 -10.21 -1.73 -4.02
CA PHE A 81 -10.19 -0.55 -4.90
C PHE A 81 -10.43 -0.90 -6.37
N HIS A 82 -10.31 -2.18 -6.75
CA HIS A 82 -10.57 -2.65 -8.10
C HIS A 82 -11.98 -3.19 -8.17
N VAL A 83 -12.86 -2.43 -8.81
CA VAL A 83 -14.25 -2.79 -9.04
C VAL A 83 -14.52 -2.96 -10.53
N PRO A 84 -15.53 -3.75 -10.93
CA PRO A 84 -15.89 -3.91 -12.32
C PRO A 84 -16.33 -2.60 -12.97
N VAL A 85 -16.02 -2.44 -14.26
CA VAL A 85 -16.45 -1.31 -15.07
C VAL A 85 -17.16 -1.82 -16.33
N LEU A 86 -18.34 -1.25 -16.62
CA LEU A 86 -19.06 -1.49 -17.86
C LEU A 86 -18.69 -0.39 -18.86
N ILE A 87 -18.03 -0.79 -19.95
CA ILE A 87 -17.52 0.08 -21.00
C ILE A 87 -18.41 -0.03 -22.23
N GLY A 88 -18.90 1.11 -22.75
CA GLY A 88 -19.75 1.16 -23.94
C GLY A 88 -21.02 0.32 -23.88
N GLY A 89 -21.47 -0.10 -22.69
CA GLY A 89 -22.60 -1.03 -22.50
C GLY A 89 -22.37 -2.45 -23.02
N ARG A 90 -21.17 -2.79 -23.50
CA ARG A 90 -20.85 -4.04 -24.22
C ARG A 90 -19.68 -4.82 -23.67
N LEU A 91 -18.80 -4.20 -22.88
CA LEU A 91 -17.62 -4.83 -22.30
C LEU A 91 -17.64 -4.65 -20.78
N TYR A 92 -17.70 -5.75 -20.06
CA TYR A 92 -17.60 -5.80 -18.61
C TYR A 92 -16.19 -6.19 -18.22
N LEU A 93 -15.40 -5.19 -17.85
CA LEU A 93 -14.00 -5.34 -17.48
C LEU A 93 -13.91 -5.39 -15.95
N ARG A 94 -13.38 -6.48 -15.40
CA ARG A 94 -13.38 -6.75 -13.95
C ARG A 94 -12.05 -7.35 -13.48
N PRO A 95 -11.70 -7.23 -12.19
CA PRO A 95 -10.65 -8.07 -11.64
C PRO A 95 -11.12 -9.53 -11.48
N PRO A 96 -10.20 -10.51 -11.38
CA PRO A 96 -10.54 -11.94 -11.36
C PRO A 96 -11.39 -12.38 -10.15
N TRP A 97 -11.31 -11.65 -9.03
CA TRP A 97 -12.07 -11.94 -7.81
C TRP A 97 -13.51 -11.41 -7.80
N GLU A 98 -13.89 -10.58 -8.78
CA GLU A 98 -15.25 -10.10 -8.93
C GLU A 98 -16.08 -11.05 -9.80
N GLU A 99 -17.39 -11.11 -9.54
CA GLU A 99 -18.30 -11.99 -10.26
C GLU A 99 -18.40 -11.62 -11.75
N ALA A 100 -18.50 -12.65 -12.59
CA ALA A 100 -18.71 -12.47 -14.03
C ALA A 100 -20.08 -11.85 -14.32
N THR A 101 -20.20 -11.12 -15.42
CA THR A 101 -21.49 -10.52 -15.80
C THR A 101 -22.53 -11.58 -16.17
N VAL A 102 -23.76 -11.39 -15.70
CA VAL A 102 -24.93 -12.19 -16.13
C VAL A 102 -25.71 -11.55 -17.27
N ARG A 103 -25.26 -10.38 -17.76
CA ARG A 103 -25.96 -9.62 -18.80
C ARG A 103 -25.78 -10.28 -20.17
N PRO A 104 -26.86 -10.70 -20.85
CA PRO A 104 -26.77 -11.30 -22.17
C PRO A 104 -26.14 -10.32 -23.19
N GLY A 105 -25.23 -10.82 -24.02
CA GLY A 105 -24.60 -10.03 -25.09
C GLY A 105 -23.48 -9.07 -24.63
N VAL A 106 -23.11 -9.10 -23.34
CA VAL A 106 -21.96 -8.34 -22.80
C VAL A 106 -20.73 -9.23 -22.76
N LEU A 107 -19.60 -8.74 -23.27
CA LEU A 107 -18.30 -9.42 -23.20
C LEU A 107 -17.74 -9.31 -21.78
N ASP A 108 -17.45 -10.44 -21.14
CA ASP A 108 -16.77 -10.49 -19.84
C ASP A 108 -15.26 -10.56 -20.06
N LEU A 109 -14.50 -9.62 -19.47
CA LEU A 109 -13.05 -9.57 -19.57
C LEU A 109 -12.43 -9.44 -18.17
N PRO A 110 -11.93 -10.55 -17.59
CA PRO A 110 -11.13 -10.49 -16.37
C PRO A 110 -9.72 -9.96 -16.66
N ILE A 111 -9.28 -8.92 -15.94
CA ILE A 111 -7.92 -8.40 -15.95
C ILE A 111 -7.40 -8.36 -14.53
N ASP A 112 -6.29 -9.05 -14.26
CA ASP A 112 -5.55 -8.88 -13.02
C ASP A 112 -4.89 -7.49 -13.00
N PRO A 113 -5.21 -6.62 -12.03
CA PRO A 113 -4.59 -5.32 -11.90
C PRO A 113 -3.06 -5.37 -11.76
N GLY A 114 -2.54 -6.40 -11.09
CA GLY A 114 -1.12 -6.67 -10.90
C GLY A 114 -0.23 -5.42 -10.84
N ARG A 115 0.73 -5.35 -11.78
CA ARG A 115 1.63 -4.19 -11.96
C ARG A 115 1.40 -3.45 -13.29
N ALA A 116 0.30 -3.74 -13.98
CA ALA A 116 0.06 -3.23 -15.33
C ALA A 116 -1.04 -2.17 -15.36
N PHE A 117 -0.82 -1.12 -16.16
CA PHE A 117 -1.88 -0.18 -16.48
C PHE A 117 -2.91 -0.83 -17.43
N GLY A 118 -4.16 -0.38 -17.41
CA GLY A 118 -5.20 -0.86 -18.32
C GLY A 118 -6.36 -1.61 -17.69
N THR A 119 -6.59 -1.46 -16.39
CA THR A 119 -7.73 -2.07 -15.66
C THR A 119 -9.09 -1.47 -16.02
N GLY A 120 -9.14 -0.44 -16.88
CA GLY A 120 -10.37 0.25 -17.22
C GLY A 120 -10.84 1.29 -16.20
N ALA A 121 -10.16 1.44 -15.06
CA ALA A 121 -10.47 2.50 -14.10
C ALA A 121 -10.12 3.90 -14.64
N HIS A 122 -9.06 4.00 -15.45
CA HIS A 122 -8.59 5.26 -16.00
C HIS A 122 -9.37 5.66 -17.27
N PRO A 123 -9.70 6.96 -17.45
CA PRO A 123 -10.47 7.44 -18.61
C PRO A 123 -9.86 7.05 -19.97
N THR A 124 -8.53 7.06 -20.10
CA THR A 124 -7.88 6.72 -21.38
C THR A 124 -8.12 5.27 -21.79
N THR A 125 -8.07 4.31 -20.86
CA THR A 125 -8.40 2.92 -21.16
C THR A 125 -9.87 2.78 -21.57
N ARG A 126 -10.78 3.49 -20.88
CA ARG A 126 -12.21 3.47 -21.22
C ARG A 126 -12.44 4.00 -22.62
N LEU A 127 -11.96 5.21 -22.93
CA LEU A 127 -12.15 5.85 -24.23
C LEU A 127 -11.57 5.01 -25.37
N SER A 128 -10.37 4.45 -25.20
CA SER A 128 -9.77 3.59 -26.22
C SER A 128 -10.59 2.32 -26.46
N LEU A 129 -11.12 1.70 -25.41
CA LEU A 129 -11.97 0.51 -25.54
C LEU A 129 -13.35 0.85 -26.13
N GLU A 130 -13.96 1.98 -25.75
CA GLU A 130 -15.22 2.44 -26.33
C GLU A 130 -15.12 2.69 -27.84
N LEU A 131 -13.99 3.22 -28.32
CA LEU A 131 -13.75 3.41 -29.76
C LEU A 131 -13.62 2.09 -30.55
N LEU A 132 -13.23 1.00 -29.89
CA LEU A 132 -13.09 -0.32 -30.51
C LEU A 132 -14.38 -1.14 -30.48
N LEU A 133 -15.36 -0.73 -29.66
CA LEU A 133 -16.65 -1.41 -29.52
C LEU A 133 -17.60 -0.94 -30.61
#